data_AF-A0A1G0RET9-F1
#
_entry.id   AF-A0A1G0RET9-F1
#
_cell.length_a   1.000
_cell.length_b   1.000
_cell.length_c   1.000
_cell.angle_alpha   90.00
_cell.angle_beta   90.00
_cell.angle_gamma   90.00
#
_symmetry.space_group_name_H-M   'P 1'
#
loop_
_entity.id
_entity.type
_entity.pdbx_description
1 polymer ?
#
loop_
_entity_poly.entity_id
_entity_poly.type
_entity_poly.pdbx_seq_one_letter_code
_entity_poly.pdbx_strand_id
1 'polypeptide(L)'
;MDSIEKIREAINKIDYEILKLLAERNRLSLEVIKSKNMMHKPVIDLLREEEVLKRVVSISKEIDLDEKYIERIYKYILENSIELQRDFLFKNK
;
A
#
# COMPACT_ATOMS: atom_id res chain seq x y z
N MET A 1 13.32 -31.79 8.91
CA MET A 1 12.14 -31.52 8.07
C MET A 1 11.16 -30.79 8.95
N ASP A 2 10.94 -29.49 8.74
CA ASP A 2 9.97 -28.76 9.56
C ASP A 2 8.56 -29.31 9.29
N SER A 3 7.75 -29.42 10.35
CA SER A 3 6.36 -29.83 10.20
C SER A 3 5.60 -28.74 9.44
N ILE A 4 4.57 -29.14 8.70
CA ILE A 4 3.64 -28.23 8.02
C ILE A 4 3.14 -27.15 9.01
N GLU A 5 2.94 -27.52 10.28
CA GLU A 5 2.50 -26.59 11.31
C GLU A 5 3.50 -25.46 11.58
N LYS A 6 4.80 -25.76 11.69
CA LYS A 6 5.83 -24.73 11.87
C LYS A 6 5.90 -23.75 10.69
N ILE A 7 5.71 -24.26 9.46
CA ILE A 7 5.69 -23.43 8.25
C ILE A 7 4.48 -22.49 8.30
N ARG A 8 3.30 -22.99 8.68
CA ARG A 8 2.09 -22.18 8.83
C ARG A 8 2.24 -21.11 9.91
N GLU A 9 2.85 -21.43 11.04
CA GLU A 9 3.16 -20.44 12.08
C GLU A 9 4.09 -19.33 11.57
N ALA A 10 5.07 -19.67 10.73
CA ALA A 10 5.95 -18.68 10.10
C ALA A 10 5.18 -17.78 9.13
N ILE A 11 4.27 -18.35 8.32
CA ILE A 11 3.38 -17.58 7.42
C ILE A 11 2.49 -16.64 8.23
N ASN A 12 1.84 -17.13 9.29
CA ASN A 12 0.98 -16.30 10.14
C ASN A 12 1.72 -15.10 10.76
N LYS A 13 3.00 -15.26 11.10
CA LYS A 13 3.85 -14.15 11.58
C LYS A 13 4.10 -13.13 10.48
N ILE A 14 4.38 -13.58 9.26
CA ILE A 14 4.55 -12.70 8.09
C ILE A 14 3.25 -11.95 7.80
N ASP A 15 2.11 -12.64 7.82
CA ASP A 15 0.79 -12.03 7.58
C ASP A 15 0.51 -10.92 8.61
N TYR A 16 0.84 -11.17 9.88
CA TYR A 16 0.71 -10.16 10.92
C TYR A 16 1.56 -8.91 10.66
N GLU A 17 2.80 -9.08 10.20
CA GLU A 17 3.67 -7.95 9.84
C GLU A 17 3.17 -7.21 8.58
N ILE A 18 2.63 -7.93 7.58
CA ILE A 18 1.98 -7.31 6.42
C ILE A 18 0.83 -6.42 6.87
N LEU A 19 -0.04 -6.90 7.78
CA LEU A 19 -1.16 -6.11 8.28
C LEU A 19 -0.71 -4.86 9.03
N LYS A 20 0.35 -4.96 9.85
CA LYS A 20 0.94 -3.80 10.54
C LYS A 20 1.49 -2.77 9.57
N LEU A 21 2.23 -3.22 8.55
CA LEU A 21 2.79 -2.33 7.52
C LEU A 21 1.70 -1.64 6.69
N LEU A 22 0.62 -2.36 6.35
CA LEU A 22 -0.53 -1.78 5.67
C LEU A 22 -1.24 -0.73 6.54
N ALA A 23 -1.42 -0.99 7.83
CA ALA A 23 -2.00 -0.02 8.76
C ALA A 23 -1.13 1.25 8.87
N GLU A 24 0.18 1.10 8.97
CA GLU A 24 1.11 2.23 8.98
C GLU A 24 1.06 3.03 7.67
N ARG A 25 1.05 2.33 6.54
CA ARG A 25 0.93 2.96 5.22
C ARG A 25 -0.38 3.76 5.09
N ASN A 26 -1.49 3.23 5.61
CA ASN A 26 -2.78 3.93 5.62
C ASN A 26 -2.72 5.20 6.47
N ARG A 27 -2.07 5.15 7.64
CA ARG A 27 -1.83 6.33 8.47
C ARG A 27 -1.03 7.40 7.70
N LEU A 28 0.03 7.01 7.00
CA LEU A 28 0.82 7.94 6.17
C LEU A 28 0.00 8.52 5.01
N SER A 29 -0.87 7.72 4.38
CA SER A 29 -1.81 8.20 3.35
C SER A 29 -2.76 9.28 3.89
N LEU A 30 -3.21 9.16 5.14
CA LEU A 30 -4.01 10.18 5.81
C LEU A 30 -3.21 11.47 6.07
N GLU A 31 -1.93 11.38 6.43
CA GLU A 31 -1.07 12.56 6.55
C GLU A 31 -0.84 13.25 5.19
N VAL A 32 -0.71 12.47 4.11
CA VAL A 32 -0.60 13.02 2.75
C VAL A 32 -1.82 13.85 2.39
N ILE A 33 -3.04 13.38 2.67
CA ILE A 33 -4.24 14.17 2.32
C ILE A 33 -4.40 15.43 3.17
N LYS A 34 -4.03 15.39 4.46
CA LYS A 34 -4.01 16.61 5.29
C LYS A 34 -3.10 17.67 4.67
N SER A 35 -1.91 17.27 4.23
CA SER A 35 -0.95 18.15 3.55
C SER A 35 -1.46 18.63 2.18
N LYS A 36 -2.02 17.74 1.36
CA LYS A 36 -2.63 18.09 0.06
C LYS A 36 -3.76 19.10 0.22
N ASN A 37 -4.61 18.94 1.24
CA ASN A 37 -5.73 19.85 1.52
C ASN A 37 -5.22 21.27 1.85
N MET A 38 -4.18 21.37 2.68
CA MET A 38 -3.52 22.66 2.98
C MET A 38 -2.93 23.34 1.74
N MET A 39 -2.44 22.56 0.78
CA MET A 39 -1.87 23.06 -0.47
C MET A 39 -2.86 23.15 -1.63
N HIS A 40 -4.16 22.89 -1.41
CA HIS A 40 -5.19 22.79 -2.45
C HIS A 40 -4.84 21.83 -3.60
N LYS A 41 -4.13 20.74 -3.30
CA LYS A 41 -3.79 19.69 -4.28
C LYS A 41 -4.88 18.62 -4.37
N PRO A 42 -5.09 18.00 -5.56
CA PRO A 42 -6.09 16.96 -5.75
C PRO A 42 -5.73 15.65 -5.04
N VAL A 43 -6.75 14.87 -4.67
CA VAL A 43 -6.61 13.52 -4.09
C VAL A 43 -5.89 12.60 -5.07
N ILE A 44 -6.39 12.54 -6.31
CA ILE A 44 -5.82 11.70 -7.38
C ILE A 44 -4.57 12.37 -7.94
N ASP A 45 -3.49 11.62 -8.06
CA ASP A 45 -2.22 12.06 -8.60
C ASP A 45 -1.65 10.93 -9.48
N LEU A 46 -2.07 10.92 -10.75
CA LEU A 46 -1.78 9.83 -11.69
C LEU A 46 -0.28 9.65 -11.91
N LEU A 47 0.49 10.74 -11.94
CA LEU A 47 1.95 10.69 -12.09
C LEU A 47 2.57 9.98 -10.89
N ARG A 48 2.14 10.34 -9.68
CA ARG A 48 2.64 9.70 -8.46
C ARG A 48 2.27 8.21 -8.40
N GLU A 49 1.06 7.85 -8.82
CA GLU A 49 0.60 6.45 -8.85
C GLU A 49 1.44 5.61 -9.83
N GLU A 50 1.72 6.14 -11.02
CA GLU A 50 2.60 5.50 -12.01
C GLU A 50 4.03 5.31 -11.47
N GLU A 51 4.59 6.31 -10.80
CA GLU A 51 5.91 6.20 -10.15
C GLU A 51 5.95 5.11 -9.08
N VAL A 52 4.89 4.97 -8.27
CA VAL A 52 4.81 3.91 -7.26
C VAL A 52 4.83 2.55 -7.94
N LEU A 53 4.03 2.35 -8.98
CA LEU A 53 3.96 1.08 -9.70
C LEU A 53 5.29 0.72 -10.37
N LYS A 54 5.92 1.65 -11.08
CA LYS A 54 7.25 1.44 -11.70
C LYS A 54 8.30 1.02 -10.66
N ARG A 55 8.33 1.71 -9.52
CA ARG A 55 9.29 1.42 -8.45
C ARG A 55 9.10 0.02 -7.86
N VAL A 56 7.85 -0.38 -7.58
CA VAL A 56 7.60 -1.68 -6.93
C VAL A 56 7.82 -2.84 -7.90
N VAL A 57 7.53 -2.66 -9.19
CA VAL A 57 7.85 -3.64 -10.24
C VAL A 57 9.38 -3.81 -10.35
N SER A 58 10.14 -2.72 -10.36
CA SER A 58 11.61 -2.79 -10.35
C SER A 58 12.15 -3.57 -9.15
N ILE A 59 11.67 -3.25 -7.94
CA ILE A 59 12.07 -3.95 -6.72
C ILE A 59 11.68 -5.44 -6.78
N SER A 60 10.50 -5.75 -7.30
CA SER A 60 10.02 -7.14 -7.41
C SER A 60 10.96 -7.99 -8.25
N LYS A 61 11.44 -7.42 -9.36
CA LYS A 61 12.42 -8.07 -10.24
C LYS A 61 13.75 -8.31 -9.53
N GLU A 62 14.20 -7.40 -8.69
CA GLU A 62 15.46 -7.53 -7.93
C GLU A 62 15.41 -8.66 -6.89
N ILE A 63 14.22 -8.96 -6.35
CA ILE A 63 14.01 -9.97 -5.29
C ILE A 63 13.35 -11.26 -5.79
N ASP A 64 13.30 -11.47 -7.11
CA ASP A 64 12.69 -12.64 -7.76
C ASP A 64 11.21 -12.87 -7.38
N LEU A 65 10.44 -11.78 -7.34
CA LEU A 65 9.01 -11.80 -7.06
C LEU A 65 8.23 -11.45 -8.33
N ASP A 66 7.14 -12.18 -8.59
CA ASP A 66 6.34 -12.00 -9.82
C ASP A 66 5.84 -10.55 -9.95
N GLU A 67 6.32 -9.87 -10.98
CA GLU A 67 6.07 -8.45 -11.23
C GLU A 67 4.57 -8.16 -11.40
N LYS A 68 3.84 -9.05 -12.09
CA LYS A 68 2.40 -8.88 -12.34
C LYS A 68 1.59 -9.05 -11.06
N TYR A 69 2.00 -9.95 -10.18
CA TYR A 69 1.41 -10.17 -8.87
C TYR A 69 1.57 -8.91 -8.00
N ILE A 70 2.77 -8.34 -7.96
CA ILE A 70 3.03 -7.13 -7.17
C ILE A 70 2.34 -5.91 -7.75
N GLU A 71 2.29 -5.78 -9.08
CA GLU A 71 1.53 -4.72 -9.73
C GLU A 71 0.04 -4.76 -9.32
N ARG A 72 -0.58 -5.96 -9.30
CA ARG A 72 -1.97 -6.12 -8.84
C ARG A 72 -2.14 -5.74 -7.36
N ILE A 73 -1.27 -6.21 -6.48
CA ILE A 73 -1.34 -5.86 -5.05
C ILE A 73 -1.25 -4.35 -4.86
N TYR A 74 -0.29 -3.69 -5.52
CA TYR A 74 -0.09 -2.26 -5.34
C TYR A 74 -1.21 -1.42 -5.94
N LYS A 75 -1.90 -1.87 -6.99
CA LYS A 75 -3.13 -1.24 -7.48
C LYS A 75 -4.20 -1.21 -6.39
N TYR A 76 -4.49 -2.34 -5.74
CA TYR A 76 -5.45 -2.38 -4.62
C TYR A 76 -5.03 -1.50 -3.43
N ILE A 77 -3.73 -1.50 -3.10
CA ILE A 77 -3.20 -0.66 -2.03
C ILE A 77 -3.39 0.84 -2.36
N LEU A 78 -3.16 1.25 -3.61
CA LEU A 78 -3.35 2.63 -4.07
C LEU A 78 -4.84 3.02 -4.10
N GLU A 79 -5.70 2.14 -4.60
CA GLU A 79 -7.16 2.31 -4.59
C GLU A 79 -7.70 2.55 -3.17
N ASN A 80 -7.36 1.67 -2.22
CA ASN A 80 -7.69 1.85 -0.80
C ASN A 80 -7.15 3.19 -0.25
N SER A 81 -5.97 3.62 -0.70
CA SER A 81 -5.41 4.90 -0.26
C SER A 81 -6.25 6.07 -0.74
N ILE A 82 -6.70 6.05 -1.99
CA ILE A 82 -7.56 7.09 -2.57
C ILE A 82 -8.90 7.14 -1.84
N GLU A 83 -9.50 5.99 -1.54
CA GLU A 83 -10.76 5.88 -0.78
C GLU A 83 -10.62 6.49 0.61
N LEU A 84 -9.59 6.10 1.36
CA LEU A 84 -9.32 6.66 2.70
C LEU A 84 -9.15 8.19 2.66
N GLN A 85 -8.49 8.72 1.64
CA GLN A 85 -8.30 10.16 1.50
C GLN A 85 -9.60 10.88 1.15
N ARG A 86 -10.44 10.30 0.29
CA ARG A 86 -11.77 10.83 -0.02
C ARG A 86 -12.65 10.87 1.23
N ASP A 87 -12.71 9.76 1.96
CA ASP A 87 -13.49 9.64 3.20
C ASP A 87 -13.06 10.66 4.24
N PHE A 88 -11.76 10.91 4.38
CA PHE A 88 -11.24 11.95 5.25
C PHE A 88 -11.77 13.33 4.85
N LEU A 89 -11.73 13.70 3.57
CA LEU A 89 -12.25 14.97 3.10
C LEU A 89 -13.77 15.09 3.29
N PHE A 90 -14.53 14.01 3.08
CA PHE A 90 -15.99 14.03 3.28
C PHE A 90 -16.38 14.22 4.75
N LYS A 91 -15.68 13.58 5.69
CA LYS A 91 -15.96 13.69 7.13
C LYS A 91 -15.53 15.02 7.75
N ASN A 92 -14.63 15.76 7.09
CA ASN A 92 -14.11 17.05 7.56
C ASN A 92 -14.63 18.24 6.74
N LYS A 93 -15.72 18.04 5.98
CA LYS A 93 -16.56 19.12 5.44
C LYS A 93 -17.59 19.54 6.48
#